data_AF-A5DMW7-F1
#
_entry.id   AF-A5DMW7-F1
#
_cell.length_a   1.000
_cell.length_b   1.000
_cell.length_c   1.000
_cell.angle_alpha   90.00
_cell.angle_beta   90.00
_cell.angle_gamma   90.00
#
_symmetry.space_group_name_H-M   'P 1'
#
loop_
_entity.id
_entity.type
_entity.pdbx_description
1 polymer ?
#
loop_
_entity_poly.entity_id
_entity_poly.type
_entity_poly.pdbx_seq_one_letter_code
_entity_poly.pdbx_strand_id
1 'polypeptide(L)'
;MGGLYGFPVSASGGYMKIGYRGIKWTNPSNGLNSKVKTKYTPESENNVPLFGLKLIKNFVRTHLPQIDKIEATRLCWYSDTEDNDFLISYCPYYEDKSLFVGAGDSGHAFMMFGVLGDHIKDIIYGEENPFLTDLFSWSRKREPLNRINWGLEDPRALQNVKMATPRDWYIGPEEELSKL
;
A
#
# COMPACT_ATOMS: atom_id res chain seq x y z
N MET A 1 -18.42 5.21 -8.61
CA MET A 1 -17.34 5.93 -7.91
C MET A 1 -16.89 5.05 -6.77
N GLY A 2 -15.74 4.39 -6.90
CA GLY A 2 -15.15 3.51 -5.89
C GLY A 2 -13.63 3.58 -6.02
N GLY A 3 -12.88 3.20 -4.99
CA GLY A 3 -11.42 3.19 -5.06
C GLY A 3 -10.73 4.46 -4.54
N LEU A 4 -11.38 5.20 -3.65
CA LEU A 4 -10.74 6.22 -2.82
C LEU A 4 -11.00 5.90 -1.35
N TYR A 5 -10.07 6.26 -0.47
CA TYR A 5 -10.21 6.22 0.99
C TYR A 5 -9.52 7.45 1.58
N GLY A 6 -9.70 7.71 2.87
CA GLY A 6 -9.08 8.90 3.45
C GLY A 6 -9.27 9.00 4.95
N PHE A 7 -8.63 10.03 5.50
CA PHE A 7 -8.85 10.47 6.88
C PHE A 7 -9.27 11.94 6.86
N PRO A 8 -10.13 12.35 7.80
CA PRO A 8 -10.51 13.74 7.95
C PRO A 8 -9.29 14.60 8.30
N VAL A 9 -9.50 15.91 8.33
CA VAL A 9 -8.49 16.88 8.75
C VAL A 9 -7.92 16.50 10.12
N SER A 10 -6.61 16.26 10.18
CA SER A 10 -5.92 15.97 11.44
C SER A 10 -5.88 17.21 12.32
N ALA A 11 -6.19 17.05 13.61
CA ALA A 11 -6.12 18.14 14.60
C ALA A 11 -4.70 18.69 14.78
N SER A 12 -3.66 17.86 14.62
CA SER A 12 -2.28 18.26 14.86
C SER A 12 -1.60 18.95 13.68
N GLY A 13 -2.10 18.74 12.46
CA GLY A 13 -1.41 19.18 11.24
C GLY A 13 -2.28 19.86 10.20
N GLY A 14 -3.61 19.92 10.39
CA GLY A 14 -4.51 20.55 9.43
C GLY A 14 -4.64 19.84 8.08
N TYR A 15 -4.08 18.63 7.94
CA TYR A 15 -4.10 17.87 6.70
C TYR A 15 -5.29 16.91 6.64
N MET A 16 -6.06 16.98 5.56
CA MET A 16 -6.93 15.90 5.11
C MET A 16 -6.15 14.95 4.20
N LYS A 17 -6.31 13.63 4.38
CA LYS A 17 -5.67 12.62 3.52
C LYS A 17 -6.71 12.01 2.59
N ILE A 18 -6.40 11.98 1.29
CA ILE A 18 -7.12 11.17 0.30
C ILE A 18 -6.11 10.20 -0.31
N GLY A 19 -6.46 8.91 -0.31
CA GLY A 19 -5.70 7.83 -0.89
C GLY A 19 -6.46 7.19 -2.05
N TYR A 20 -5.72 6.81 -3.08
CA TYR A 20 -6.24 5.98 -4.16
C TYR A 20 -6.11 4.50 -3.81
N ARG A 21 -7.18 3.74 -4.06
CA ARG A 21 -7.27 2.29 -3.90
C ARG A 21 -7.73 1.68 -5.23
N GLY A 22 -6.84 1.01 -5.92
CA GLY A 22 -7.14 0.33 -7.18
C GLY A 22 -5.94 -0.46 -7.64
N ILE A 23 -5.45 -0.18 -8.85
CA ILE A 23 -4.20 -0.74 -9.38
C ILE A 23 -3.06 -0.48 -8.38
N LYS A 24 -2.38 -1.57 -7.97
CA LYS A 24 -1.18 -1.53 -7.13
C LYS A 24 0.05 -1.40 -8.02
N TRP A 25 1.06 -0.67 -7.56
CA TRP A 25 2.33 -0.47 -8.27
C TRP A 25 3.48 -1.15 -7.53
N THR A 26 4.51 -1.52 -8.27
CA THR A 26 5.72 -2.20 -7.75
C THR A 26 6.97 -1.41 -8.14
N ASN A 27 8.07 -1.62 -7.43
CA ASN A 27 9.38 -1.03 -7.76
C ASN A 27 10.45 -2.12 -7.81
N PRO A 28 10.35 -3.04 -8.78
CA PRO A 28 11.27 -4.17 -8.94
C PRO A 28 12.72 -3.68 -9.11
N SER A 29 13.67 -4.37 -8.49
CA SER A 29 15.09 -4.00 -8.54
C SER A 29 15.95 -5.25 -8.36
N ASN A 30 16.76 -5.61 -9.38
CA ASN A 30 17.75 -6.70 -9.40
C ASN A 30 17.63 -7.74 -8.27
N GLY A 31 16.74 -8.71 -8.44
CA GLY A 31 16.52 -9.81 -7.47
C GLY A 31 15.50 -9.53 -6.36
N LEU A 32 15.00 -8.29 -6.24
CA LEU A 32 13.90 -7.91 -5.36
C LEU A 32 12.61 -7.70 -6.17
N ASN A 33 11.53 -8.31 -5.69
CA ASN A 33 10.19 -8.15 -6.24
C ASN A 33 9.75 -6.69 -6.23
N SER A 34 10.03 -5.99 -5.12
CA SER A 34 9.77 -4.55 -5.02
C SER A 34 10.60 -3.91 -3.91
N LYS A 35 11.46 -2.96 -4.28
CA LYS A 35 12.25 -2.16 -3.35
C LYS A 35 11.41 -0.98 -2.85
N VAL A 36 11.27 -0.87 -1.53
CA VAL A 36 10.50 0.21 -0.90
C VAL A 36 11.13 1.58 -1.20
N LYS A 37 10.31 2.50 -1.71
CA LYS A 37 10.69 3.90 -1.99
C LYS A 37 9.66 4.83 -1.35
N THR A 38 10.02 5.47 -0.24
CA THR A 38 9.14 6.38 0.51
C THR A 38 9.71 7.79 0.56
N LYS A 39 8.98 8.75 1.11
CA LYS A 39 9.50 10.07 1.43
C LYS A 39 10.71 10.04 2.40
N TYR A 40 10.84 8.99 3.21
CA TYR A 40 11.81 8.91 4.31
C TYR A 40 12.94 7.90 4.07
N THR A 41 13.00 7.27 2.89
CA THR A 41 14.10 6.36 2.52
C THR A 41 15.22 7.14 1.82
N PRO A 42 16.49 6.66 1.83
CA PRO A 42 17.61 7.33 1.15
C PRO A 42 17.33 7.59 -0.33
N GLU A 43 16.85 6.58 -1.05
CA GLU A 43 16.22 6.75 -2.36
C GLU A 43 14.76 7.16 -2.11
N SER A 44 14.51 8.48 -2.08
CA SER A 44 13.19 9.00 -1.71
C SER A 44 12.27 9.22 -2.91
N GLU A 45 10.96 9.08 -2.67
CA GLU A 45 9.91 9.45 -3.62
C GLU A 45 8.84 10.28 -2.92
N ASN A 46 8.60 11.47 -3.45
CA ASN A 46 7.64 12.45 -2.92
C ASN A 46 6.45 12.66 -3.86
N ASN A 47 6.43 11.96 -5.00
CA ASN A 47 5.34 11.92 -5.94
C ASN A 47 4.67 10.55 -5.99
N VAL A 48 3.59 10.48 -6.76
CA VAL A 48 2.81 9.26 -7.00
C VAL A 48 2.58 9.09 -8.50
N PRO A 49 2.22 7.90 -8.99
CA PRO A 49 1.81 7.72 -10.37
C PRO A 49 0.70 8.69 -10.76
N LEU A 50 0.88 9.36 -11.90
CA LEU A 50 -0.02 10.41 -12.39
C LEU A 50 -1.46 9.90 -12.55
N PHE A 51 -1.61 8.62 -12.91
CA PHE A 51 -2.91 7.96 -13.01
C PHE A 51 -3.72 8.07 -11.69
N GLY A 52 -3.13 7.67 -10.56
CA GLY A 52 -3.79 7.74 -9.27
C GLY A 52 -4.06 9.18 -8.84
N LEU A 53 -3.11 10.08 -9.10
CA LEU A 53 -3.27 11.51 -8.81
C LEU A 53 -4.45 12.12 -9.58
N LYS A 54 -4.62 11.80 -10.86
CA LYS A 54 -5.74 12.29 -11.68
C LYS A 54 -7.10 11.88 -11.11
N LEU A 55 -7.23 10.66 -10.59
CA LEU A 55 -8.46 10.19 -9.96
C LEU A 55 -8.77 10.95 -8.66
N ILE A 56 -7.74 11.19 -7.83
CA ILE A 56 -7.87 12.02 -6.63
C ILE A 56 -8.28 13.45 -7.01
N LYS A 57 -7.61 14.05 -8.01
CA LYS A 57 -7.93 15.41 -8.49
C LYS A 57 -9.36 15.52 -9.01
N ASN A 58 -9.84 14.50 -9.72
CA ASN A 58 -11.23 14.49 -10.20
C ASN A 58 -12.21 14.51 -9.02
N PHE A 59 -11.99 13.67 -8.01
CA PHE A 59 -12.80 13.69 -6.80
C PHE A 59 -12.76 15.04 -6.08
N VAL A 60 -11.56 15.62 -5.90
CA VAL A 60 -11.41 16.93 -5.24
C VAL A 60 -12.14 18.02 -6.04
N ARG A 61 -11.96 18.08 -7.37
CA ARG A 61 -12.65 19.07 -8.21
C ARG A 61 -14.18 18.97 -8.09
N THR A 62 -14.72 17.75 -8.02
CA THR A 62 -16.17 17.53 -7.97
C THR A 62 -16.75 17.80 -6.59
N HIS A 63 -16.05 17.43 -5.51
CA HIS A 63 -16.62 17.39 -4.16
C HIS A 63 -16.03 18.41 -3.19
N LEU A 64 -14.85 18.94 -3.49
CA LEU A 64 -14.11 19.90 -2.65
C LEU A 64 -13.51 21.00 -3.54
N PRO A 65 -14.34 21.74 -4.30
CA PRO A 65 -13.87 22.68 -5.33
C PRO A 65 -13.06 23.86 -4.77
N GLN A 66 -13.13 24.11 -3.46
CA GLN A 66 -12.32 25.12 -2.77
C GLN A 66 -10.84 24.73 -2.63
N ILE A 67 -10.48 23.47 -2.92
CA ILE A 67 -9.10 22.99 -2.87
C ILE A 67 -8.52 23.09 -4.28
N ASP A 68 -7.60 24.04 -4.46
CA ASP A 68 -6.92 24.34 -5.73
C ASP A 68 -5.52 23.73 -5.83
N LYS A 69 -5.00 23.15 -4.75
CA LYS A 69 -3.65 22.59 -4.69
C LYS A 69 -3.53 21.45 -3.70
N ILE A 70 -2.79 20.42 -4.10
CA ILE A 70 -2.33 19.33 -3.22
C ILE A 70 -1.02 19.75 -2.57
N GLU A 71 -0.97 19.76 -1.23
CA GLU A 71 0.22 20.20 -0.49
C GLU A 71 1.32 19.14 -0.43
N ALA A 72 0.93 17.86 -0.36
CA ALA A 72 1.89 16.77 -0.29
C ALA A 72 1.33 15.47 -0.86
N THR A 73 2.21 14.66 -1.44
CA THR A 73 1.91 13.28 -1.82
C THR A 73 2.98 12.33 -1.29
N ARG A 74 2.66 11.03 -1.22
CA ARG A 74 3.62 9.97 -0.93
C ARG A 74 3.09 8.63 -1.39
N LEU A 75 4.00 7.72 -1.71
CA LEU A 75 3.70 6.30 -1.84
C LEU A 75 3.49 5.65 -0.46
N CYS A 76 2.62 4.65 -0.40
CA CYS A 76 2.44 3.77 0.75
C CYS A 76 2.65 2.33 0.29
N TRP A 77 3.45 1.58 1.02
CA TRP A 77 3.86 0.22 0.66
C TRP A 77 3.11 -0.82 1.49
N TYR A 78 2.79 -1.93 0.83
CA TYR A 78 2.07 -3.09 1.35
C TYR A 78 2.80 -4.35 0.85
N SER A 79 2.63 -5.46 1.55
CA SER A 79 3.11 -6.78 1.14
C SER A 79 1.92 -7.70 0.93
N ASP A 80 1.64 -8.01 -0.34
CA ASP A 80 0.58 -8.95 -0.71
C ASP A 80 1.10 -10.39 -0.66
N THR A 81 0.29 -11.29 -0.12
CA THR A 81 0.39 -12.72 -0.45
C THR A 81 -0.33 -13.01 -1.77
N GLU A 82 -0.12 -14.22 -2.30
CA GLU A 82 -0.77 -14.67 -3.54
C GLU A 82 -2.31 -14.68 -3.44
N ASP A 83 -2.85 -14.89 -2.25
CA ASP A 83 -4.28 -15.01 -1.94
C ASP A 83 -4.88 -13.78 -1.21
N ASN A 84 -4.14 -12.67 -1.07
CA ASN A 84 -4.56 -11.46 -0.35
C ASN A 84 -4.88 -11.65 1.15
N ASP A 85 -4.26 -12.62 1.80
CA ASP A 85 -4.51 -12.94 3.20
C ASP A 85 -3.22 -12.87 4.03
N PHE A 86 -3.35 -12.92 5.35
CA PHE A 86 -2.18 -12.82 6.22
C PHE A 86 -1.24 -14.03 6.12
N LEU A 87 0.01 -13.81 6.51
CA LEU A 87 1.01 -14.84 6.79
C LEU A 87 1.52 -14.62 8.21
N ILE A 88 0.96 -15.38 9.16
CA ILE A 88 1.22 -15.25 10.59
C ILE A 88 1.53 -16.64 11.14
N SER A 89 2.80 -17.01 11.13
CA SER A 89 3.24 -18.30 11.67
C SER A 89 4.74 -18.34 11.88
N TYR A 90 5.21 -19.39 12.56
CA TYR A 90 6.62 -19.77 12.49
C TYR A 90 7.01 -20.19 11.06
N CYS A 91 8.23 -19.87 10.66
CA CYS A 91 8.80 -20.27 9.38
C CYS A 91 9.22 -21.75 9.44
N PRO A 92 8.70 -22.63 8.57
CA PRO A 92 8.96 -24.07 8.65
C PRO A 92 10.39 -24.46 8.25
N TYR A 93 11.17 -23.53 7.69
CA TYR A 93 12.54 -23.77 7.24
C TYR A 93 13.60 -23.49 8.30
N TYR A 94 13.20 -23.03 9.49
CA TYR A 94 14.09 -22.76 10.61
C TYR A 94 13.74 -23.69 11.78
N GLU A 95 14.75 -24.38 12.31
CA GLU A 95 14.60 -25.31 13.41
C GLU A 95 14.18 -24.59 14.71
N ASP A 96 13.65 -25.37 15.66
CA ASP A 96 13.28 -24.95 17.01
C ASP A 96 12.34 -23.75 17.08
N LYS A 97 11.52 -23.52 16.04
CA LYS A 97 10.62 -22.35 15.94
C LYS A 97 11.39 -21.02 16.16
N SER A 98 12.64 -20.95 15.69
CA SER A 98 13.53 -19.80 15.92
C SER A 98 13.18 -18.54 15.11
N LEU A 99 12.30 -18.65 14.11
CA LEU A 99 11.83 -17.52 13.30
C LEU A 99 10.31 -17.47 13.22
N PHE A 100 9.71 -16.39 13.74
CA PHE A 100 8.29 -16.07 13.59
C PHE A 100 8.08 -15.00 12.52
N VAL A 101 7.07 -15.15 11.68
CA VAL A 101 6.73 -14.22 10.60
C VAL A 101 5.33 -13.67 10.81
N GLY A 102 5.22 -12.34 10.82
CA GLY A 102 3.96 -11.61 10.71
C GLY A 102 4.01 -10.68 9.51
N ALA A 103 3.48 -11.13 8.38
CA ALA A 103 3.56 -10.47 7.09
C ALA A 103 2.25 -10.66 6.29
N GLY A 104 2.26 -10.28 5.01
CA GLY A 104 1.11 -10.50 4.14
C GLY A 104 -0.07 -9.59 4.45
N ASP A 105 0.20 -8.35 4.87
CA ASP A 105 -0.83 -7.39 5.27
C ASP A 105 -1.92 -7.18 4.20
N SER A 106 -1.57 -7.44 2.93
CA SER A 106 -2.45 -7.50 1.77
C SER A 106 -3.43 -6.34 1.61
N GLY A 107 -3.09 -5.16 2.16
CA GLY A 107 -3.96 -3.99 2.09
C GLY A 107 -5.03 -3.87 3.17
N HIS A 108 -5.12 -4.80 4.13
CA HIS A 108 -6.21 -4.84 5.11
C HIS A 108 -5.79 -5.00 6.58
N ALA A 109 -4.49 -5.12 6.89
CA ALA A 109 -4.03 -5.20 8.28
C ALA A 109 -4.44 -4.01 9.18
N PHE A 110 -4.57 -2.79 8.62
CA PHE A 110 -4.86 -1.60 9.43
C PHE A 110 -6.22 -1.67 10.15
N MET A 111 -7.26 -2.23 9.51
CA MET A 111 -8.56 -2.39 10.18
C MET A 111 -8.56 -3.52 11.21
N MET A 112 -7.58 -4.43 11.12
CA MET A 112 -7.36 -5.54 12.07
C MET A 112 -6.35 -5.20 13.16
N PHE A 113 -5.86 -3.96 13.23
CA PHE A 113 -4.80 -3.54 14.14
C PHE A 113 -5.08 -3.89 15.61
N GLY A 114 -6.35 -3.80 16.04
CA GLY A 114 -6.76 -4.10 17.41
C GLY A 114 -6.78 -5.58 17.79
N VAL A 115 -6.66 -6.51 16.84
CA VAL A 115 -6.79 -7.97 17.11
C VAL A 115 -5.60 -8.80 16.65
N LEU A 116 -4.82 -8.33 15.67
CA LEU A 116 -3.67 -9.09 15.14
C LEU A 116 -2.59 -9.34 16.20
N GLY A 117 -2.37 -8.38 17.10
CA GLY A 117 -1.38 -8.52 18.15
C GLY A 117 -1.68 -9.66 19.12
N ASP A 118 -2.93 -9.79 19.53
CA ASP A 118 -3.37 -10.88 20.40
C ASP A 118 -3.24 -12.24 19.70
N HIS A 119 -3.63 -12.34 18.43
CA HIS A 119 -3.48 -13.58 17.70
C HIS A 119 -2.00 -14.01 17.57
N ILE A 120 -1.10 -13.07 17.27
CA ILE A 120 0.35 -13.34 17.22
C ILE A 120 0.86 -13.81 18.59
N LYS A 121 0.48 -13.11 19.65
CA LYS A 121 0.84 -13.44 21.03
C LYS A 121 0.39 -14.86 21.38
N ASP A 122 -0.86 -15.22 21.09
CA ASP A 122 -1.42 -16.53 21.43
C ASP A 122 -0.63 -17.68 20.77
N ILE A 123 -0.20 -17.53 19.50
CA ILE A 123 0.67 -18.52 18.83
C ILE A 123 2.04 -18.65 19.50
N ILE A 124 2.61 -17.54 19.94
CA ILE A 124 3.94 -17.55 20.60
C ILE A 124 3.86 -18.26 21.96
N TYR A 125 2.76 -18.10 22.70
CA TYR A 125 2.59 -18.71 24.03
C TYR A 125 1.96 -20.11 24.00
N GLY A 126 1.54 -20.63 22.84
CA GLY A 126 0.91 -21.95 22.74
C GLY A 126 -0.58 -21.95 23.14
N GLU A 127 -1.23 -20.78 23.06
CA GLU A 127 -2.64 -20.56 23.40
C GLU A 127 -3.49 -20.32 22.15
N GLU A 128 -2.99 -20.72 20.97
CA GLU A 128 -3.56 -20.33 19.69
C GLU A 128 -4.94 -20.93 19.38
N ASN A 129 -5.73 -20.17 18.62
CA ASN A 129 -6.92 -20.68 17.97
C ASN A 129 -6.54 -21.54 16.74
N PRO A 130 -6.86 -22.85 16.72
CA PRO A 130 -6.41 -23.74 15.64
C PRO A 130 -6.91 -23.34 14.24
N PHE A 131 -8.11 -22.78 14.15
CA PHE A 131 -8.68 -22.33 12.87
C PHE A 131 -7.90 -21.15 12.30
N LEU A 132 -7.63 -20.13 13.11
CA LEU A 132 -6.89 -18.95 12.66
C LEU A 132 -5.43 -19.27 12.35
N THR A 133 -4.81 -20.13 13.16
CA THR A 133 -3.43 -20.58 12.94
C THR A 133 -3.28 -21.34 11.63
N ASP A 134 -4.21 -22.25 11.31
CA ASP A 134 -4.21 -22.93 10.01
C ASP A 134 -4.46 -21.94 8.87
N LEU A 135 -5.44 -21.05 9.04
CA LEU A 135 -5.81 -20.04 8.07
C LEU A 135 -4.63 -19.14 7.70
N PHE A 136 -3.84 -18.66 8.65
CA PHE A 136 -2.72 -17.75 8.34
C PHE A 136 -1.36 -18.45 8.26
N SER A 137 -1.34 -19.79 8.26
CA SER A 137 -0.10 -20.57 8.24
C SER A 137 0.71 -20.40 6.96
N TRP A 138 2.02 -20.66 7.09
CA TRP A 138 2.93 -20.80 5.95
C TRP A 138 2.59 -22.00 5.08
N SER A 139 2.15 -23.11 5.69
CA SER A 139 1.89 -24.39 5.01
C SER A 139 0.53 -24.46 4.31
N ARG A 140 -0.38 -23.52 4.57
CA ARG A 140 -1.68 -23.47 3.90
C ARG A 140 -1.48 -23.34 2.40
N LYS A 141 -2.20 -24.17 1.62
CA LYS A 141 -2.28 -24.00 0.17
C LYS A 141 -2.96 -22.66 -0.15
N ARG A 142 -2.28 -21.81 -0.92
CA ARG A 142 -2.79 -20.50 -1.33
C ARG A 142 -3.26 -20.55 -2.78
N GLU A 143 -4.52 -20.25 -3.01
CA GLU A 143 -5.05 -20.12 -4.38
C GLU A 143 -4.69 -18.73 -4.92
N PRO A 144 -3.93 -18.60 -6.03
CA PRO A 144 -3.46 -17.30 -6.49
C PRO A 144 -4.60 -16.41 -6.97
N LEU A 145 -4.87 -15.34 -6.23
CA LEU A 145 -5.80 -14.26 -6.58
C LEU A 145 -5.08 -13.05 -7.18
N ASN A 146 -3.79 -12.90 -6.85
CA ASN A 146 -2.94 -11.83 -7.38
C ASN A 146 -1.88 -12.37 -8.32
N ARG A 147 -1.66 -11.66 -9.42
CA ARG A 147 -0.43 -11.81 -10.20
C ARG A 147 0.65 -10.89 -9.62
N ILE A 148 1.55 -11.50 -8.85
CA ILE A 148 2.68 -10.85 -8.19
C ILE A 148 3.99 -11.12 -8.97
N ASN A 149 5.04 -10.34 -8.68
CA ASN A 149 6.42 -10.61 -9.08
C ASN A 149 6.73 -10.67 -10.59
N TRP A 150 6.09 -9.84 -11.40
CA TRP A 150 6.38 -9.73 -12.84
C TRP A 150 7.70 -9.02 -13.18
N GLY A 151 8.44 -8.57 -12.16
CA GLY A 151 9.75 -7.96 -12.34
C GLY A 151 9.70 -6.68 -13.15
N LEU A 152 10.82 -6.37 -13.84
CA LEU A 152 11.03 -5.11 -14.54
C LEU A 152 10.05 -4.85 -15.70
N GLU A 153 9.46 -5.91 -16.25
CA GLU A 153 8.52 -5.85 -17.37
C GLU A 153 7.06 -5.66 -16.93
N ASP A 154 6.78 -5.59 -15.62
CA ASP A 154 5.43 -5.32 -15.14
C ASP A 154 4.99 -3.92 -15.63
N PRO A 155 3.86 -3.78 -16.36
CA PRO A 155 3.36 -2.47 -16.77
C PRO A 155 2.97 -1.57 -15.59
N ARG A 156 2.85 -2.15 -14.38
CA ARG A 156 2.59 -1.43 -13.12
C ARG A 156 3.87 -1.09 -12.36
N ALA A 157 5.04 -1.50 -12.85
CA ALA A 157 6.30 -1.14 -12.24
C ALA A 157 6.53 0.38 -12.35
N LEU A 158 7.07 1.01 -11.30
CA LEU A 158 7.19 2.47 -11.22
C LEU A 158 8.00 3.07 -12.37
N GLN A 159 9.01 2.34 -12.88
CA GLN A 159 9.80 2.78 -14.04
C GLN A 159 9.02 2.77 -15.37
N ASN A 160 7.91 2.02 -15.44
CA ASN A 160 7.08 1.85 -16.64
C ASN A 160 5.83 2.72 -16.62
N VAL A 161 5.59 3.49 -15.55
CA VAL A 161 4.43 4.39 -15.42
C VAL A 161 4.85 5.85 -15.38
N LYS A 162 3.98 6.74 -15.85
CA LYS A 162 4.20 8.18 -15.74
C LYS A 162 4.01 8.63 -14.29
N MET A 163 5.09 9.06 -13.65
CA MET A 163 5.06 9.70 -12.34
C MET A 163 4.57 11.14 -12.45
N ALA A 164 3.82 11.58 -11.43
CA ALA A 164 3.44 12.98 -11.31
C ALA A 164 4.65 13.86 -10.96
N THR A 165 4.51 15.15 -11.23
CA THR A 165 5.43 16.21 -10.85
C THR A 165 4.72 17.24 -9.96
N PRO A 166 5.44 18.14 -9.29
CA PRO A 166 4.81 19.22 -8.52
C PRO A 166 3.84 20.10 -9.33
N ARG A 167 4.02 20.21 -10.65
CA ARG A 167 3.06 20.90 -11.54
C ARG A 167 1.69 20.22 -11.55
N ASP A 168 1.66 18.89 -11.45
CA ASP A 168 0.42 18.13 -11.46
C ASP A 168 -0.38 18.29 -10.16
N TRP A 169 0.17 18.91 -9.12
CA TRP A 169 -0.48 19.08 -7.81
C TRP A 169 -1.55 20.18 -7.80
N TYR A 170 -1.50 21.10 -8.76
CA TYR A 170 -2.51 22.15 -8.91
C TYR A 170 -3.80 21.60 -9.53
N ILE A 171 -4.93 21.94 -8.95
CA ILE A 171 -6.28 21.49 -9.27
C ILE A 171 -7.03 22.66 -9.90
N GLY A 172 -6.73 22.95 -11.16
CA GLY A 172 -7.40 23.98 -11.96
C GLY A 172 -7.83 23.46 -13.34
N PRO A 173 -8.47 24.32 -14.16
CA PRO A 173 -8.66 24.10 -15.59
C PRO A 173 -7.30 23.96 -16.30
N GLU A 174 -7.20 23.08 -17.29
CA GLU A 174 -5.92 22.77 -17.97
C GLU A 174 -5.30 24.02 -18.64
N GLU A 175 -6.14 24.95 -19.10
CA GLU A 175 -5.76 26.24 -19.69
C GLU A 175 -5.03 27.16 -18.71
N GLU A 176 -5.44 27.18 -17.44
CA GLU A 176 -4.80 27.97 -16.39
C GLU A 176 -3.49 27.33 -15.92
N LEU A 177 -3.44 25.99 -15.91
CA LEU A 177 -2.25 25.23 -15.52
C LEU A 177 -1.11 25.34 -16.53
N SER A 178 -1.40 25.57 -17.81
CA SER A 178 -0.39 25.73 -18.87
C SER A 178 0.54 26.95 -18.69
N LYS A 179 0.18 27.86 -17.77
CA LYS A 179 0.90 29.11 -17.50
C LYS A 179 1.81 29.04 -16.26
N LEU A 180 1.84 27.89 -15.56
CA LEU A 180 2.63 27.60 -14.35
C LEU A 180 3.87 26.74 -14.66
#